data_AF-A0A3B0R0L9-F1
#
_entry.id   AF-A0A3B0R0L9-F1
#
_cell.length_a   1.000
_cell.length_b   1.000
_cell.length_c   1.000
_cell.angle_alpha   90.00
_cell.angle_beta   90.00
_cell.angle_gamma   90.00
#
_symmetry.space_group_name_H-M   'P 1'
#
loop_
_entity.id
_entity.type
_entity.pdbx_description
1 polymer ?
#
loop_
_entity_poly.entity_id
_entity_poly.type
_entity_poly.pdbx_seq_one_letter_code
_entity_poly.pdbx_strand_id
1 'polypeptide(L)'
;MSEEQVKDSRTEHSRSLEAQFEARIARDEKIEPKDWMPEKYRKTHIRQMSQHAHSEIVGALPEGNWITRAPSLRRKVALLAKIQDEIGHGLYLYSATETLGITRNELFEQLHTGKAKYSSIFNYPAVTWADMGAIGWLVDGA
;
A
#
# COMPACT_ATOMS: atom_id res chain seq x y z
N MET A 1 -9.51 -43.37 -8.88
CA MET A 1 -10.06 -42.30 -9.75
C MET A 1 -9.04 -42.03 -10.83
N SER A 2 -9.46 -41.85 -12.08
CA SER A 2 -8.53 -41.49 -13.17
C SER A 2 -8.03 -40.05 -13.01
N GLU A 3 -6.88 -39.71 -13.61
CA GLU A 3 -6.31 -38.35 -13.56
C GLU A 3 -7.30 -37.28 -14.07
N GLU A 4 -8.13 -37.66 -15.05
CA GLU A 4 -9.14 -36.79 -15.64
C GLU A 4 -10.28 -36.47 -14.66
N GLN A 5 -10.75 -37.46 -13.89
CA GLN A 5 -11.75 -37.26 -12.83
C GLN A 5 -11.23 -36.37 -11.68
N VAL A 6 -9.93 -36.47 -11.36
CA VAL A 6 -9.29 -35.62 -10.35
C VAL A 6 -9.13 -34.18 -10.85
N LYS A 7 -8.84 -33.99 -12.14
CA LYS A 7 -8.73 -32.66 -12.75
C LYS A 7 -10.09 -31.96 -12.87
N ASP A 8 -11.13 -32.69 -13.23
CA ASP A 8 -12.48 -32.17 -13.36
C ASP A 8 -13.04 -31.70 -11.99
N SER A 9 -12.94 -32.56 -10.97
CA SER A 9 -13.36 -32.23 -9.59
C SER A 9 -12.63 -31.03 -8.98
N ARG A 10 -11.32 -30.86 -9.23
CA ARG A 10 -10.58 -29.65 -8.81
C ARG A 10 -11.09 -28.39 -9.51
N THR A 11 -11.46 -28.51 -10.79
CA THR A 11 -11.94 -27.38 -11.59
C THR A 11 -13.34 -26.96 -11.14
N GLU A 12 -14.22 -27.91 -10.84
CA GLU A 12 -15.54 -27.64 -10.26
C GLU A 12 -15.44 -27.02 -8.86
N HIS A 13 -14.55 -27.54 -8.01
CA HIS A 13 -14.33 -26.97 -6.68
C HIS A 13 -13.83 -25.51 -6.76
N SER A 14 -12.90 -25.21 -7.68
CA SER A 14 -12.42 -23.85 -7.93
C SER A 14 -13.56 -22.91 -8.36
N ARG A 15 -14.41 -23.35 -9.31
CA ARG A 15 -15.57 -22.56 -9.75
C ARG A 15 -16.56 -22.28 -8.61
N SER A 16 -16.75 -23.25 -7.71
CA SER A 16 -17.60 -23.08 -6.52
C SER A 16 -17.05 -22.04 -5.54
N LEU A 17 -15.74 -22.03 -5.31
CA LEU A 17 -15.08 -21.05 -4.44
C LEU A 17 -15.15 -19.63 -5.03
N GLU A 18 -14.94 -19.49 -6.34
CA GLU A 18 -15.09 -18.21 -7.05
C GLU A 18 -16.50 -17.66 -6.90
N ALA A 19 -17.53 -18.48 -7.12
CA ALA A 19 -18.93 -18.05 -6.94
C ALA A 19 -19.24 -17.62 -5.50
N GLN A 20 -18.70 -18.33 -4.50
CA GLN A 20 -18.86 -17.94 -3.10
C GLN A 20 -18.19 -16.59 -2.80
N PHE A 21 -16.97 -16.38 -3.31
CA PHE A 21 -16.26 -15.12 -3.16
C PHE A 21 -17.03 -13.95 -3.79
N GLU A 22 -17.48 -14.08 -5.04
CA GLU A 22 -18.28 -13.03 -5.71
C GLU A 22 -19.58 -12.74 -4.96
N ALA A 23 -20.23 -13.78 -4.42
CA ALA A 23 -21.44 -13.60 -3.61
C ALA A 23 -21.16 -12.83 -2.30
N ARG A 24 -20.00 -13.03 -1.67
CA ARG A 24 -19.57 -12.25 -0.48
C ARG A 24 -19.36 -10.78 -0.86
N ILE A 25 -18.65 -10.52 -1.96
CA ILE A 25 -18.44 -9.15 -2.48
C ILE A 25 -19.77 -8.46 -2.79
N ALA A 26 -20.71 -9.15 -3.43
CA ALA A 26 -22.03 -8.60 -3.74
C ALA A 26 -22.89 -8.26 -2.51
N ARG A 27 -22.56 -8.84 -1.34
CA ARG A 27 -23.20 -8.55 -0.05
C ARG A 27 -22.42 -7.53 0.79
N ASP A 28 -21.38 -6.92 0.23
CA ASP A 28 -20.50 -5.97 0.93
C ASP A 28 -19.84 -6.59 2.18
N GLU A 29 -19.59 -7.90 2.15
CA GLU A 29 -18.91 -8.59 3.22
C GLU A 29 -17.39 -8.40 3.09
N LYS A 30 -16.73 -8.12 4.22
CA LYS A 30 -15.26 -8.01 4.27
C LYS A 30 -14.60 -9.35 3.96
N ILE A 31 -13.47 -9.27 3.25
CA ILE A 31 -12.58 -10.40 3.00
C ILE A 31 -11.43 -10.33 4.01
N GLU A 32 -11.33 -11.33 4.86
CA GLU A 32 -10.32 -11.43 5.92
C GLU A 32 -9.11 -12.27 5.47
N PRO A 33 -7.94 -12.16 6.12
CA PRO A 33 -6.71 -12.82 5.66
C PRO A 33 -6.78 -14.35 5.52
N LYS A 34 -7.62 -15.00 6.34
CA LYS A 34 -7.81 -16.46 6.34
C LYS A 34 -8.84 -16.93 5.33
N ASP A 35 -9.59 -16.01 4.72
CA ASP A 35 -10.58 -16.35 3.72
C ASP A 35 -9.92 -16.81 2.44
N TRP A 36 -10.59 -17.74 1.75
CA TRP A 36 -10.25 -18.01 0.38
C TRP A 36 -10.55 -16.77 -0.47
N MET A 37 -9.61 -16.42 -1.36
CA MET A 37 -9.76 -15.35 -2.34
C MET A 37 -9.04 -15.74 -3.64
N PRO A 38 -9.48 -15.25 -4.81
CA PRO A 38 -8.80 -15.50 -6.06
C PRO A 38 -7.34 -15.04 -6.02
N GLU A 39 -6.43 -15.82 -6.61
CA GLU A 39 -5.00 -15.51 -6.58
C GLU A 39 -4.68 -14.17 -7.27
N LYS A 40 -5.42 -13.82 -8.33
CA LYS A 40 -5.30 -12.51 -8.99
C LYS A 40 -5.76 -11.35 -8.08
N TYR A 41 -6.80 -11.58 -7.27
CA TYR A 41 -7.28 -10.61 -6.27
C TYR A 41 -6.21 -10.36 -5.21
N ARG A 42 -5.64 -11.43 -4.63
CA ARG A 42 -4.55 -11.36 -3.65
C ARG A 42 -3.34 -10.61 -4.19
N LYS A 43 -2.83 -11.00 -5.36
CA LYS A 43 -1.68 -10.34 -6.01
C LYS A 43 -1.92 -8.87 -6.31
N THR A 44 -3.14 -8.51 -6.69
CA THR A 44 -3.49 -7.11 -7.00
C THR A 44 -3.55 -6.28 -5.72
N HIS A 45 -4.10 -6.82 -4.63
CA HIS A 45 -4.08 -6.16 -3.32
C HIS A 45 -2.67 -6.03 -2.77
N ILE A 46 -1.83 -7.07 -2.85
CA ILE A 46 -0.40 -6.97 -2.50
C ILE A 46 0.26 -5.84 -3.28
N ARG A 47 0.06 -5.78 -4.60
CA ARG A 47 0.63 -4.73 -5.45
C ARG A 47 0.14 -3.34 -5.04
N GLN A 48 -1.15 -3.16 -4.78
CA GLN A 48 -1.71 -1.84 -4.47
C GLN A 48 -1.30 -1.39 -3.05
N MET A 49 -1.47 -2.25 -2.06
CA MET A 49 -1.16 -1.94 -0.66
C MET A 49 0.33 -1.74 -0.45
N SER A 50 1.20 -2.51 -1.13
CA SER A 50 2.65 -2.28 -1.06
C SER A 50 3.03 -0.93 -1.66
N GLN A 51 2.50 -0.57 -2.82
CA GLN A 51 2.78 0.71 -3.47
C GLN A 51 2.22 1.88 -2.66
N HIS A 52 1.11 1.69 -1.94
CA HIS A 52 0.61 2.64 -0.95
C HIS A 52 1.61 2.79 0.20
N ALA A 53 2.06 1.69 0.82
CA ALA A 53 3.06 1.73 1.88
C ALA A 53 4.38 2.38 1.43
N HIS A 54 4.84 2.08 0.21
CA HIS A 54 6.02 2.70 -0.38
C HIS A 54 5.84 4.21 -0.55
N SER A 55 4.63 4.64 -0.91
CA SER A 55 4.30 6.06 -1.07
C SER A 55 4.42 6.82 0.25
N GLU A 56 3.99 6.24 1.37
CA GLU A 56 4.17 6.87 2.70
C GLU A 56 5.65 7.07 3.03
N ILE A 57 6.47 6.04 2.81
CA ILE A 57 7.91 6.09 3.13
C ILE A 57 8.65 7.08 2.22
N VAL A 58 8.36 7.07 0.91
CA VAL A 58 9.04 7.95 -0.04
C VAL A 58 8.54 9.38 0.06
N GLY A 59 7.25 9.60 0.40
CA GLY A 59 6.65 10.92 0.59
C GLY A 59 7.25 11.70 1.75
N ALA A 60 7.76 11.01 2.77
CA ALA A 60 8.49 11.64 3.86
C ALA A 60 9.82 12.30 3.42
N LEU A 61 10.40 11.94 2.27
CA LEU A 61 11.69 12.48 1.81
C LEU A 61 11.63 13.97 1.38
N PRO A 62 10.74 14.38 0.46
CA PRO A 62 10.63 15.80 0.08
C PRO A 62 10.22 16.70 1.24
N GLU A 63 9.37 16.21 2.15
CA GLU A 63 8.99 16.94 3.37
C GLU A 63 10.14 17.00 4.39
N GLY A 64 10.85 15.89 4.57
CA GLY A 64 12.04 15.77 5.43
C GLY A 64 13.13 16.77 5.09
N ASN A 65 13.28 17.11 3.80
CA ASN A 65 14.21 18.12 3.32
C ASN A 65 14.01 19.49 4.00
N TRP A 66 12.79 19.81 4.46
CA TRP A 66 12.45 21.11 5.06
C TRP A 66 12.47 21.14 6.59
N ILE A 67 12.66 20.00 7.27
CA ILE A 67 12.66 19.93 8.74
C ILE A 67 13.64 20.94 9.36
N THR A 68 14.88 21.02 8.86
CA THR A 68 15.90 21.89 9.44
C THR A 68 15.69 23.37 9.09
N ARG A 69 14.94 23.67 8.03
CA ARG A 69 14.78 25.00 7.41
C ARG A 69 13.38 25.60 7.56
N ALA A 70 12.48 24.94 8.27
CA ALA A 70 11.15 25.47 8.56
C ALA A 70 11.23 26.87 9.21
N PRO A 71 10.42 27.86 8.76
CA PRO A 71 10.58 29.28 9.08
C PRO A 71 10.17 29.64 10.51
N SER A 72 9.58 28.72 11.27
CA SER A 72 9.25 28.90 12.68
C SER A 72 9.23 27.56 13.41
N LEU A 73 9.45 27.58 14.72
CA LEU A 73 9.36 26.38 15.56
C LEU A 73 7.97 25.75 15.51
N ARG A 74 6.90 26.56 15.47
CA ARG A 74 5.52 26.06 15.35
C ARG A 74 5.35 25.21 14.08
N ARG A 75 5.84 25.69 12.94
CA ARG A 75 5.76 24.94 11.67
C ARG A 75 6.70 23.74 11.65
N LYS A 76 7.88 23.85 12.26
CA LYS A 76 8.81 22.73 12.41
C LYS A 76 8.21 21.57 13.19
N VAL A 77 7.55 21.86 14.33
CA VAL A 77 6.89 20.83 15.16
C VAL A 77 5.75 20.16 14.38
N ALA A 78 4.93 20.94 13.69
CA ALA A 78 3.84 20.38 12.87
C ALA A 78 4.37 19.47 11.75
N LEU A 79 5.43 19.89 11.04
CA LEU A 79 6.05 19.09 9.98
C LEU A 79 6.68 17.80 10.52
N LEU A 80 7.34 17.86 11.68
CA LEU A 80 7.89 16.68 12.34
C LEU A 80 6.80 15.68 12.72
N ALA A 81 5.69 16.16 13.29
CA ALA A 81 4.55 15.31 13.65
C ALA A 81 3.94 14.64 12.41
N LYS A 82 3.70 15.41 11.33
CA LYS A 82 3.20 14.85 10.06
C LYS A 82 4.10 13.74 9.53
N ILE A 83 5.40 14.01 9.40
CA ILE A 83 6.35 13.02 8.88
C ILE A 83 6.39 11.78 9.77
N GLN A 84 6.33 11.94 11.09
CA GLN A 84 6.25 10.82 12.03
C GLN A 84 4.99 9.96 11.79
N ASP A 85 3.84 10.61 11.57
CA ASP A 85 2.58 9.92 11.27
C ASP A 85 2.66 9.15 9.95
N GLU A 86 3.25 9.71 8.89
CA GLU A 86 3.41 8.98 7.60
C GLU A 86 4.25 7.71 7.75
N ILE A 87 5.31 7.76 8.57
CA ILE A 87 6.08 6.54 8.87
C ILE A 87 5.19 5.52 9.61
N GLY A 88 4.33 5.97 10.52
CA GLY A 88 3.32 5.14 11.17
C GLY A 88 2.32 4.52 10.16
N HIS A 89 1.79 5.31 9.24
CA HIS A 89 0.90 4.85 8.17
C HIS A 89 1.58 3.80 7.29
N GLY A 90 2.83 4.03 6.89
CA GLY A 90 3.62 3.06 6.15
C GLY A 90 3.77 1.73 6.91
N LEU A 91 3.99 1.77 8.22
CA LEU A 91 4.04 0.56 9.06
C LEU A 91 2.70 -0.19 9.06
N TYR A 92 1.57 0.52 9.23
CA TYR A 92 0.25 -0.12 9.19
C TYR A 92 -0.02 -0.79 7.84
N LEU A 93 0.30 -0.12 6.74
CA LEU A 93 0.09 -0.65 5.39
C LEU A 93 0.99 -1.86 5.11
N TYR A 94 2.26 -1.84 5.53
CA TYR A 94 3.10 -3.03 5.44
C TYR A 94 2.51 -4.19 6.25
N SER A 95 2.15 -3.97 7.52
CA SER A 95 1.55 -5.02 8.35
C SER A 95 0.26 -5.59 7.76
N ALA A 96 -0.60 -4.73 7.20
CA ALA A 96 -1.81 -5.17 6.50
C ALA A 96 -1.46 -6.01 5.25
N THR A 97 -0.45 -5.60 4.48
CA THR A 97 -0.01 -6.33 3.27
C THR A 97 0.59 -7.69 3.63
N GLU A 98 1.31 -7.80 4.75
CA GLU A 98 1.91 -9.06 5.20
C GLU A 98 0.87 -10.15 5.47
N THR A 99 -0.36 -9.76 5.86
CA THR A 99 -1.47 -10.71 6.05
C THR A 99 -1.84 -11.46 4.77
N LEU A 100 -1.43 -10.97 3.60
CA LEU A 100 -1.69 -11.60 2.30
C LEU A 100 -0.61 -12.62 1.89
N GLY A 101 0.43 -12.82 2.71
CA GLY A 101 1.43 -13.88 2.52
C GLY A 101 2.73 -13.44 1.86
N ILE A 102 3.08 -12.15 1.93
CA ILE A 102 4.37 -11.60 1.48
C ILE A 102 5.08 -10.95 2.68
N THR A 103 6.41 -10.94 2.71
CA THR A 103 7.14 -10.29 3.81
C THR A 103 7.43 -8.83 3.51
N ARG A 104 7.53 -7.99 4.55
CA ARG A 104 7.97 -6.60 4.40
C ARG A 104 9.33 -6.46 3.72
N ASN A 105 10.27 -7.37 4.00
CA ASN A 105 11.59 -7.35 3.37
C ASN A 105 11.49 -7.52 1.84
N GLU A 106 10.68 -8.46 1.37
CA GLU A 106 10.44 -8.62 -0.07
C GLU A 106 9.80 -7.37 -0.70
N LEU A 107 8.87 -6.73 0.01
CA LEU A 107 8.26 -5.48 -0.45
C LEU A 107 9.30 -4.36 -0.54
N PHE A 108 10.17 -4.24 0.45
CA PHE A 108 11.22 -3.22 0.45
C PHE A 108 12.25 -3.44 -0.65
N GLU A 109 12.65 -4.69 -0.90
CA GLU A 109 13.51 -5.05 -2.04
C GLU A 109 12.84 -4.71 -3.38
N GLN A 110 11.53 -4.96 -3.52
CA GLN A 110 10.80 -4.58 -4.73
C GLN A 110 10.78 -3.07 -4.96
N LEU A 111 10.70 -2.26 -3.90
CA LEU A 111 10.85 -0.81 -3.98
C LEU A 111 12.27 -0.41 -4.44
N HIS A 112 13.31 -0.93 -3.80
CA HIS A 112 14.71 -0.55 -4.07
C HIS A 112 15.17 -0.97 -5.48
N THR A 113 14.69 -2.11 -5.96
CA THR A 113 14.97 -2.60 -7.32
C THR A 113 14.11 -1.95 -8.40
N GLY A 114 13.13 -1.11 -8.03
CA GLY A 114 12.20 -0.48 -8.97
C GLY A 114 11.14 -1.42 -9.55
N LYS A 115 11.03 -2.65 -9.01
CA LYS A 115 9.99 -3.62 -9.41
C LYS A 115 8.59 -3.21 -8.95
N ALA A 116 8.50 -2.56 -7.78
CA ALA A 116 7.30 -1.92 -7.29
C ALA A 116 7.43 -0.39 -7.38
N LYS A 117 6.29 0.29 -7.54
CA LYS A 117 6.21 1.74 -7.67
C LYS A 117 5.88 2.41 -6.33
N TYR A 118 5.89 3.73 -6.33
CA TYR A 118 5.28 4.61 -5.34
C TYR A 118 4.61 5.76 -6.09
N SER A 119 3.85 6.61 -5.38
CA SER A 119 3.15 7.73 -5.98
C SER A 119 4.10 8.65 -6.74
N SER A 120 3.75 8.98 -7.99
CA SER A 120 4.62 9.75 -8.87
C SER A 120 4.93 11.15 -8.34
N ILE A 121 4.05 11.72 -7.51
CA ILE A 121 4.19 13.08 -6.98
C ILE A 121 5.47 13.28 -6.15
N PHE A 122 5.99 12.20 -5.54
CA PHE A 122 7.20 12.28 -4.72
C PHE A 122 8.50 12.30 -5.53
N ASN A 123 8.42 12.31 -6.86
CA ASN A 123 9.56 12.57 -7.73
C ASN A 123 9.79 14.08 -7.99
N TYR A 124 8.91 14.96 -7.52
CA TYR A 124 9.01 16.40 -7.73
C TYR A 124 9.74 17.08 -6.54
N PRO A 125 10.66 18.01 -6.80
CA PRO A 125 11.42 18.66 -5.73
C PRO A 125 10.59 19.72 -4.99
N ALA A 126 10.72 19.77 -3.66
CA ALA A 126 10.23 20.88 -2.84
C ALA A 126 11.33 21.94 -2.66
N VAL A 127 11.31 22.96 -3.53
CA VAL A 127 12.36 23.98 -3.68
C VAL A 127 12.16 25.21 -2.80
N THR A 128 10.93 25.50 -2.36
CA THR A 128 10.58 26.60 -1.45
C THR A 128 9.73 26.13 -0.26
N TRP A 129 9.65 26.95 0.80
CA TRP A 129 8.80 26.63 1.95
C TRP A 129 7.31 26.57 1.57
N ALA A 130 6.89 27.31 0.54
CA ALA A 130 5.51 27.29 0.06
C ALA A 130 5.10 25.87 -0.41
N ASP A 131 6.06 25.07 -0.89
CA ASP A 131 5.82 23.71 -1.35
C ASP A 131 5.38 22.79 -0.21
N MET A 132 5.78 23.04 1.04
CA MET A 132 5.27 22.29 2.20
C MET A 132 3.79 22.57 2.44
N GLY A 133 3.35 23.80 2.21
CA GLY A 133 1.94 24.16 2.26
C GLY A 133 1.15 23.53 1.11
N ALA A 134 1.74 23.49 -0.09
CA ALA A 134 1.11 22.87 -1.26
C ALA A 134 1.03 21.34 -1.12
N ILE A 135 2.08 20.68 -0.62
CA ILE A 135 2.08 19.24 -0.35
C ILE A 135 1.03 18.91 0.71
N GLY A 136 1.10 19.55 1.88
CA GLY A 136 0.18 19.29 2.99
C GLY A 136 -1.29 19.67 2.73
N TRP A 137 -1.60 20.32 1.60
CA TRP A 137 -2.97 20.69 1.24
C TRP A 137 -3.44 20.01 -0.04
N LEU A 138 -2.69 20.15 -1.14
CA LEU A 138 -3.07 19.65 -2.46
C LEU A 138 -2.65 18.20 -2.68
N VAL A 139 -1.47 17.80 -2.19
CA VAL A 139 -0.98 16.42 -2.38
C VAL A 139 -1.68 15.49 -1.40
N ASP A 140 -1.74 15.85 -0.11
CA ASP A 140 -2.45 15.06 0.90
C ASP A 140 -3.98 15.05 0.68
N GLY A 141 -4.52 16.09 0.04
CA GLY A 141 -5.95 16.21 -0.23
C GLY A 141 -6.45 15.43 -1.45
N ALA A 142 -5.54 14.92 -2.30
CA ALA A 142 -5.85 14.22 -3.55
C ALA A 142 -5.85 12.70 -3.38
#